data_AF-A0A2N0L258-F1
#
_entry.id   AF-A0A2N0L258-F1
#
_cell.length_a   1.000
_cell.length_b   1.000
_cell.length_c   1.000
_cell.angle_alpha   90.00
_cell.angle_beta   90.00
_cell.angle_gamma   90.00
#
_symmetry.space_group_name_H-M   'P 1'
#
loop_
_entity.id
_entity.type
_entity.pdbx_description
1 polymer ?
#
loop_
_entity_poly.entity_id
_entity_poly.type
_entity_poly.pdbx_seq_one_letter_code
_entity_poly.pdbx_strand_id
1 'polypeptide(L)'
;MGVGSALLTVAKFMVGAHPIQKRDAARNSGTIYGGETVRVRRQWNDQRIGKIRWSDMSNPRWDIVSGGTQAKAPQPFVHAYVQCDKVQGNIAHSCSHGPGPHNIKVCLVKKDNSKEVWNYLMKIVGKKPPRRFLSGR
;
A
#
# COMPACT_ATOMS: atom_id res chain seq x y z
N MET A 1 43.26 -5.69 66.48
CA MET A 1 42.79 -6.73 65.54
C MET A 1 41.26 -6.73 65.55
N GLY A 2 40.65 -6.40 64.40
CA GLY A 2 39.26 -6.66 63.96
C GLY A 2 38.07 -6.36 64.88
N VAL A 3 37.37 -5.25 64.61
CA VAL A 3 36.01 -4.90 65.10
C VAL A 3 34.99 -4.98 63.95
N GLY A 4 33.74 -5.36 64.28
CA GLY A 4 32.51 -5.09 63.51
C GLY A 4 32.14 -6.18 62.49
N SER A 5 31.13 -7.04 62.69
CA SER A 5 29.67 -6.83 62.87
C SER A 5 28.93 -6.33 61.63
N ALA A 6 27.85 -7.08 61.33
CA ALA A 6 26.57 -6.64 60.78
C ALA A 6 26.27 -6.81 59.27
N LEU A 7 25.15 -7.53 59.06
CA LEU A 7 24.06 -7.27 58.12
C LEU A 7 24.31 -7.45 56.61
N LEU A 8 23.91 -8.64 56.11
CA LEU A 8 23.59 -8.83 54.68
C LEU A 8 22.19 -8.29 54.40
N THR A 9 22.14 -7.13 53.72
CA THR A 9 20.93 -6.47 53.25
C THR A 9 20.36 -7.16 52.02
N VAL A 10 19.05 -7.43 52.05
CA VAL A 10 18.22 -7.89 50.93
C VAL A 10 18.07 -6.77 49.89
N ALA A 11 18.48 -7.02 48.64
CA ALA A 11 18.18 -6.13 47.51
C ALA A 11 17.02 -6.71 46.67
N LYS A 12 15.92 -5.96 46.65
CA LYS A 12 14.68 -6.20 45.90
C LYS A 12 14.93 -6.13 44.38
N PHE A 13 14.44 -7.13 43.63
CA PHE A 13 14.25 -7.03 42.19
C PHE A 13 12.99 -6.20 41.91
N MET A 14 13.16 -5.00 41.35
CA MET A 14 12.06 -4.20 40.80
C MET A 14 12.08 -4.23 39.27
N VAL A 15 10.97 -4.73 38.72
CA VAL A 15 10.23 -4.24 37.53
C VAL A 15 11.05 -3.73 36.35
N GLY A 16 11.03 -4.51 35.27
CA GLY A 16 11.29 -4.02 33.90
C GLY A 16 10.11 -4.37 33.00
N ALA A 17 8.98 -3.66 33.14
CA ALA A 17 7.95 -3.66 32.10
C ALA A 17 8.60 -3.15 30.81
N HIS A 18 8.76 -4.04 29.83
CA HIS A 18 9.25 -3.65 28.51
C HIS A 18 8.14 -2.81 27.87
N PRO A 19 8.34 -1.51 27.61
CA PRO A 19 7.35 -0.79 26.84
C PRO A 19 7.38 -1.38 25.43
N ILE A 20 6.32 -2.08 25.05
CA ILE A 20 5.97 -2.36 23.66
C ILE A 20 5.86 -0.98 23.01
N GLN A 21 6.93 -0.54 22.34
CA GLN A 21 6.95 0.70 21.60
C GLN A 21 5.82 0.64 20.56
N LYS A 22 4.72 1.35 20.84
CA LYS A 22 3.66 1.61 19.87
C LYS A 22 4.29 2.21 18.62
N ARG A 23 4.31 1.44 17.54
CA ARG A 23 4.83 1.81 16.21
C ARG A 23 3.92 2.80 15.47
N ASP A 24 3.25 3.70 16.19
CA ASP A 24 2.22 4.59 15.62
C ASP A 24 2.58 6.08 15.77
N ALA A 25 3.75 6.40 16.33
CA ALA A 25 4.21 7.78 16.43
C ALA A 25 5.20 8.10 15.30
N ALA A 26 4.84 9.06 14.45
CA ALA A 26 5.67 9.74 13.45
C ALA A 26 5.85 9.05 12.08
N ARG A 27 4.76 8.86 11.33
CA ARG A 27 4.82 8.78 9.85
C ARG A 27 4.06 9.93 9.19
N ASN A 28 4.31 11.16 9.66
CA ASN A 28 3.75 12.39 9.10
C ASN A 28 4.76 13.14 8.22
N SER A 29 5.79 12.46 7.73
CA SER A 29 6.68 13.00 6.70
C SER A 29 6.06 12.65 5.36
N GLY A 30 5.65 13.65 4.57
CA GLY A 30 4.95 13.50 3.29
C GLY A 30 5.74 12.80 2.16
N THR A 31 6.73 11.99 2.52
CA THR A 31 7.61 11.20 1.66
C THR A 31 7.09 9.78 1.56
N ILE A 32 6.81 9.32 0.35
CA ILE A 32 6.57 7.89 0.07
C ILE A 32 7.88 7.27 -0.38
N TYR A 33 8.31 6.24 0.35
CA TYR A 33 9.47 5.45 -0.03
C TYR A 33 9.09 4.42 -1.09
N GLY A 34 10.03 4.06 -1.97
CA GLY A 34 9.80 3.07 -3.02
C GLY A 34 9.25 1.73 -2.49
N GLY A 35 9.64 1.34 -1.27
CA GLY A 35 9.15 0.12 -0.61
C GLY A 35 7.77 0.21 0.01
N GLU A 36 7.08 1.36 -0.04
CA GLU A 36 5.76 1.50 0.57
C GLU A 36 4.74 0.58 -0.11
N THR A 37 3.89 -0.08 0.68
CA THR A 37 2.92 -1.02 0.14
C THR A 37 1.74 -0.28 -0.49
N VAL A 38 1.43 -0.62 -1.74
CA VAL A 38 0.25 -0.15 -2.47
C VAL A 38 -0.68 -1.32 -2.70
N ARG A 39 -1.97 -1.14 -2.38
CA ARG A 39 -3.02 -2.16 -2.53
C ARG A 39 -3.80 -1.92 -3.81
N VAL A 40 -3.87 -2.97 -4.62
CA VAL A 40 -4.35 -2.90 -6.00
C VAL A 40 -5.39 -4.00 -6.29
N ARG A 41 -6.25 -3.74 -7.27
CA ARG A 41 -7.26 -4.68 -7.80
C ARG A 41 -7.11 -4.80 -9.32
N ARG A 42 -7.71 -5.81 -9.96
CA ARG A 42 -7.84 -5.83 -11.44
C ARG A 42 -8.84 -4.78 -11.94
N GLN A 43 -9.91 -4.57 -11.19
CA GLN A 43 -10.97 -3.61 -11.45
C GLN A 43 -11.56 -3.11 -10.12
N TRP A 44 -12.30 -2.00 -10.16
CA TRP A 44 -12.75 -1.28 -8.95
C TRP A 44 -13.56 -2.14 -7.98
N ASN A 45 -14.39 -3.06 -8.50
CA ASN A 45 -15.27 -3.94 -7.75
C ASN A 45 -14.72 -5.37 -7.56
N ASP A 46 -13.48 -5.66 -7.97
CA ASP A 46 -12.87 -6.96 -7.68
C ASP A 46 -12.65 -7.09 -6.17
N GLN A 47 -13.06 -8.21 -5.58
CA GLN A 47 -12.87 -8.48 -4.15
C GLN A 47 -11.43 -8.93 -3.84
N ARG A 48 -10.71 -9.40 -4.86
CA ARG A 48 -9.32 -9.82 -4.75
C ARG A 48 -8.40 -8.60 -4.73
N ILE A 49 -7.55 -8.53 -3.70
CA ILE A 49 -6.63 -7.41 -3.47
C ILE A 49 -5.20 -7.93 -3.52
N GLY A 50 -4.42 -7.41 -4.46
CA GLY A 50 -2.98 -7.59 -4.53
C GLY A 50 -2.22 -6.49 -3.79
N LYS A 51 -0.93 -6.75 -3.54
CA LYS A 51 0.01 -5.79 -2.97
C LYS A 51 1.21 -5.63 -3.91
N ILE A 52 1.66 -4.40 -4.09
CA ILE A 52 2.88 -4.06 -4.83
C ILE A 52 3.71 -3.08 -4.00
N ARG A 53 4.98 -2.89 -4.35
CA ARG A 53 5.76 -1.76 -3.84
C ARG A 53 5.44 -0.51 -4.67
N TRP A 54 5.50 0.66 -4.04
CA TRP A 54 5.32 1.95 -4.72
C TRP A 54 6.23 2.09 -5.94
N SER A 55 7.49 1.67 -5.83
CA SER A 55 8.49 1.73 -6.91
C SER A 55 8.17 0.85 -8.12
N ASP A 56 7.35 -0.18 -7.95
CA ASP A 56 6.97 -1.10 -9.02
C ASP A 56 5.77 -0.57 -9.83
N MET A 57 5.13 0.50 -9.34
CA MET A 57 3.98 1.13 -9.97
C MET A 57 4.43 2.18 -10.99
N SER A 58 3.82 2.16 -12.17
CA SER A 58 4.10 3.12 -13.24
C SER A 58 2.82 3.75 -13.80
N ASN A 59 2.95 4.96 -14.34
CA ASN A 59 1.88 5.69 -15.05
C ASN A 59 0.52 5.74 -14.29
N PRO A 60 0.50 6.20 -13.02
CA PRO A 60 -0.75 6.38 -12.30
C PRO A 60 -1.58 7.49 -12.97
N ARG A 61 -2.85 7.22 -13.27
CA ARG A 61 -3.75 8.15 -13.95
C ARG A 61 -5.22 7.85 -13.68
N TRP A 62 -6.06 8.85 -13.88
CA TRP A 62 -7.51 8.65 -13.90
C TRP A 62 -7.94 7.91 -15.16
N ASP A 63 -8.77 6.89 -15.00
CA ASP A 63 -9.34 6.13 -16.10
C ASP A 63 -10.72 5.58 -15.68
N ILE A 64 -11.54 5.20 -16.66
CA ILE A 64 -12.82 4.50 -16.45
C ILE A 64 -12.77 3.06 -16.95
N VAL A 65 -11.77 2.68 -17.74
CA VAL A 65 -11.68 1.33 -18.31
C VAL A 65 -10.66 0.52 -17.52
N SER A 66 -11.04 -0.66 -17.02
CA SER A 66 -10.09 -1.57 -16.36
C SER A 66 -9.09 -2.18 -17.36
N GLY A 67 -8.05 -2.87 -16.86
CA GLY A 67 -7.26 -3.76 -17.72
C GLY A 67 -8.06 -5.02 -18.09
N GLY A 68 -7.38 -6.06 -18.59
CA GLY A 68 -7.99 -7.39 -18.75
C GLY A 68 -9.30 -7.36 -19.53
N THR A 69 -10.43 -7.57 -18.85
CA THR A 69 -11.79 -7.55 -19.41
C THR A 69 -12.26 -6.19 -19.93
N GLN A 70 -11.49 -5.12 -19.74
CA GLN A 70 -11.80 -3.75 -20.18
C GLN A 70 -13.18 -3.27 -19.71
N ALA A 71 -13.58 -3.67 -18.51
CA ALA A 71 -14.84 -3.27 -17.91
C ALA A 71 -14.89 -1.75 -17.65
N LYS A 72 -16.01 -1.12 -18.02
CA LYS A 72 -16.26 0.31 -17.76
C LYS A 72 -16.75 0.51 -16.34
N ALA A 73 -16.01 1.31 -15.58
CA ALA A 73 -16.31 1.70 -14.21
C ALA A 73 -17.44 2.73 -14.16
N PRO A 74 -18.25 2.76 -13.09
CA PRO A 74 -19.28 3.78 -12.91
C PRO A 74 -18.67 5.16 -12.64
N GLN A 75 -17.38 5.30 -12.43
CA GLN A 75 -16.74 6.60 -12.22
C GLN A 75 -15.24 6.48 -12.47
N PRO A 76 -14.52 7.60 -12.61
CA PRO A 76 -13.07 7.56 -12.67
C PRO A 76 -12.48 6.94 -11.41
N PHE A 77 -11.59 5.96 -11.59
CA PHE A 77 -10.71 5.41 -10.58
C PHE A 77 -9.26 5.68 -10.97
N VAL A 78 -8.35 5.59 -10.00
CA VAL A 78 -6.93 5.65 -10.32
C VAL A 78 -6.49 4.29 -10.83
N HIS A 79 -5.91 4.28 -12.00
CA HIS A 79 -5.27 3.12 -12.59
C HIS A 79 -3.77 3.34 -12.70
N ALA A 80 -3.01 2.26 -12.66
CA ALA A 80 -1.57 2.25 -12.90
C ALA A 80 -1.17 0.95 -13.61
N TYR A 81 0.09 0.83 -13.98
CA TYR A 81 0.67 -0.36 -14.58
C TYR A 81 1.75 -0.94 -13.68
N VAL A 82 1.81 -2.27 -13.62
CA VAL A 82 2.83 -3.02 -12.87
C VAL A 82 3.14 -4.32 -13.60
N GLN A 83 4.38 -4.78 -13.51
CA GLN A 83 4.75 -6.12 -14.00
C GLN A 83 4.09 -7.18 -13.13
N CYS A 84 3.49 -8.20 -13.75
CA CYS A 84 2.64 -9.15 -13.04
C CYS A 84 3.39 -9.93 -11.93
N ASP A 85 4.69 -10.19 -12.10
CA ASP A 85 5.56 -10.87 -11.14
C ASP A 85 5.83 -10.05 -9.87
N LYS A 86 5.58 -8.73 -9.90
CA LYS A 86 5.73 -7.84 -8.73
C LYS A 86 4.49 -7.82 -7.83
N VAL A 87 3.39 -8.42 -8.26
CA VAL A 87 2.15 -8.44 -7.47
C VAL A 87 2.12 -9.62 -6.52
N GLN A 88 1.97 -9.33 -5.23
CA GLN A 88 1.77 -10.33 -4.19
C GLN A 88 0.29 -10.51 -3.90
N GLY A 89 -0.10 -11.74 -3.55
CA GLY A 89 -1.48 -12.10 -3.21
C GLY A 89 -2.29 -12.54 -4.42
N ASN A 90 -3.56 -12.87 -4.17
CA ASN A 90 -4.43 -13.39 -5.22
C ASN A 90 -4.99 -12.21 -6.02
N ILE A 91 -4.51 -12.01 -7.24
CA ILE A 91 -5.06 -11.09 -8.23
C ILE A 91 -5.21 -11.83 -9.54
N ALA A 92 -6.38 -11.74 -10.21
CA ALA A 92 -6.57 -12.45 -11.47
C ALA A 92 -5.62 -11.95 -12.57
N HIS A 93 -4.60 -12.73 -12.86
CA HIS A 93 -3.77 -12.62 -14.05
C HIS A 93 -3.33 -14.03 -14.43
N SER A 94 -3.83 -14.53 -15.56
CA SER A 94 -3.63 -15.92 -15.97
C SER A 94 -2.34 -16.14 -16.76
N CYS A 95 -1.61 -15.07 -17.11
CA CYS A 95 -0.58 -15.09 -18.16
C CYS A 95 -1.06 -15.74 -19.48
N SER A 96 -2.35 -16.00 -19.65
CA SER A 96 -2.92 -16.68 -20.81
C SER A 96 -2.92 -15.82 -22.07
N HIS A 97 -2.42 -14.59 -21.96
CA HIS A 97 -2.38 -13.60 -23.03
C HIS A 97 -0.93 -13.32 -23.49
N GLY A 98 0.05 -14.11 -23.04
CA GLY A 98 1.44 -14.04 -23.49
C GLY A 98 2.47 -14.44 -22.43
N PRO A 99 3.74 -14.62 -22.82
CA PRO A 99 4.81 -14.92 -21.87
C PRO A 99 4.94 -13.82 -20.82
N GLY A 100 5.12 -14.22 -19.55
CA GLY A 100 5.40 -13.29 -18.46
C GLY A 100 6.90 -12.97 -18.33
N PRO A 101 7.27 -11.93 -17.58
CA PRO A 101 6.38 -10.95 -16.95
C PRO A 101 5.80 -9.98 -17.99
N HIS A 102 4.53 -9.64 -17.84
CA HIS A 102 3.87 -8.64 -18.69
C HIS A 102 3.22 -7.55 -17.83
N ASN A 103 3.05 -6.40 -18.45
CA ASN A 103 2.54 -5.22 -17.77
C ASN A 103 1.02 -5.31 -17.65
N ILE A 104 0.51 -5.30 -16.41
CA ILE A 104 -0.91 -5.37 -16.12
C ILE A 104 -1.42 -4.02 -15.62
N LYS A 105 -2.54 -3.55 -16.19
CA LYS A 105 -3.24 -2.36 -15.69
C LYS A 105 -4.03 -2.70 -14.45
N VAL A 106 -3.69 -2.09 -13.31
CA VAL A 106 -4.35 -2.29 -12.02
C VAL A 106 -5.19 -1.08 -11.63
N CYS A 107 -6.11 -1.27 -10.69
CA CYS A 107 -7.00 -0.25 -10.13
C CYS A 107 -6.66 -0.04 -8.65
N LEU A 108 -6.50 1.22 -8.24
CA LEU A 108 -6.27 1.62 -6.86
C LEU A 108 -7.58 2.20 -6.29
N VAL A 109 -7.96 1.74 -5.11
CA VAL A 109 -9.16 2.22 -4.41
C VAL A 109 -8.75 2.83 -3.06
N LYS A 110 -9.29 4.01 -2.76
CA LYS A 110 -8.96 4.79 -1.56
C LYS A 110 -9.07 3.97 -0.27
N LYS A 111 -10.15 3.22 -0.12
CA LYS A 111 -10.43 2.43 1.09
C LYS A 111 -9.42 1.30 1.35
N ASP A 112 -8.69 0.88 0.32
CA ASP A 112 -7.72 -0.21 0.46
C ASP A 112 -6.31 0.32 0.76
N ASN A 113 -6.05 1.62 0.63
CA ASN A 113 -4.71 2.19 0.73
C ASN A 113 -4.60 3.11 1.96
N SER A 114 -3.40 3.23 2.52
CA SER A 114 -3.16 4.15 3.62
C SER A 114 -3.40 5.60 3.19
N LYS A 115 -3.67 6.48 4.17
CA LYS A 115 -3.94 7.90 3.91
C LYS A 115 -2.73 8.56 3.25
N GLU A 116 -1.53 8.17 3.65
CA GLU A 116 -0.25 8.68 3.16
C GLU A 116 -0.06 8.33 1.68
N VAL A 117 -0.20 7.04 1.34
CA VAL A 117 -0.11 6.55 -0.05
C VAL A 117 -1.15 7.24 -0.92
N TRP A 118 -2.41 7.32 -0.44
CA TRP A 118 -3.48 7.94 -1.21
C TRP A 118 -3.26 9.43 -1.43
N ASN A 119 -2.84 10.17 -0.40
CA ASN A 119 -2.57 11.60 -0.51
C ASN A 119 -1.42 11.88 -1.47
N TYR A 120 -0.34 11.10 -1.40
CA TYR A 120 0.78 11.25 -2.33
C TYR A 120 0.38 10.90 -3.77
N LEU A 121 -0.41 9.84 -3.96
CA LEU A 121 -0.99 9.49 -5.25
C LEU A 121 -1.81 10.64 -5.85
N MET A 122 -2.63 11.33 -5.05
CA MET A 122 -3.42 12.48 -5.50
C MET A 122 -2.55 13.67 -5.94
N LYS A 123 -1.36 13.86 -5.36
CA LYS A 123 -0.41 14.88 -5.82
C LYS A 123 0.11 14.59 -7.24
N ILE A 124 0.18 13.31 -7.61
CA ILE A 124 0.66 12.87 -8.93
C ILE A 124 -0.47 12.89 -9.97
N VAL A 125 -1.61 12.28 -9.66
CA VAL A 125 -2.71 12.13 -10.63
C VAL A 125 -3.62 13.35 -10.74
N GLY A 126 -3.47 14.30 -9.81
CA GLY A 126 -4.28 15.51 -9.75
C GLY A 126 -5.74 15.26 -9.36
N LYS A 127 -6.57 16.29 -9.55
CA LYS A 127 -7.99 16.27 -9.19
C LYS A 127 -8.74 15.21 -9.99
N LYS A 128 -9.63 14.47 -9.31
CA LYS A 128 -10.53 13.52 -9.96
C LYS A 128 -11.40 14.24 -11.02
N PRO A 129 -11.41 13.77 -12.28
CA PRO A 129 -12.25 14.35 -13.30
C PRO A 129 -13.74 14.04 -13.05
N PRO A 130 -14.66 14.86 -13.60
CA PRO A 130 -16.08 14.56 -13.52
C PRO A 130 -16.42 13.32 -14.36
N ARG A 131 -17.50 12.63 -14.00
CA ARG A 131 -17.90 11.35 -14.61
C ARG A 131 -18.04 11.41 -16.14
N ARG A 132 -18.43 12.56 -16.70
CA ARG A 132 -18.62 12.76 -18.15
C ARG A 132 -17.33 12.97 -18.95
N PHE A 133 -16.20 13.25 -18.29
CA PHE A 133 -14.98 13.72 -18.95
C PHE A 133 -14.15 12.62 -19.65
N LEU A 134 -14.40 11.34 -19.32
CA LEU A 134 -13.62 10.21 -19.85
C LEU A 134 -14.39 9.34 -20.85
N SER A 135 -15.62 9.71 -21.20
CA SER A 135 -16.48 8.94 -22.12
C SER A 135 -16.17 9.15 -23.61
N GLY A 136 -15.23 10.04 -23.95
CA GLY A 136 -14.92 10.43 -25.34
C GLY A 136 -13.46 10.24 -25.75
N ARG A 137 -12.70 9.38 -25.05
CA ARG A 137 -11.32 9.02 -25.39
C ARG A 137 -11.20 7.54 -25.70
#